data_AF-A0A820TLF9-F1
#
_entry.id   AF-A0A820TLF9-F1
#
_cell.length_a   1.000
_cell.length_b   1.000
_cell.length_c   1.000
_cell.angle_alpha   90.00
_cell.angle_beta   90.00
_cell.angle_gamma   90.00
#
_symmetry.space_group_name_H-M   'P 1'
#
loop_
_entity.id
_entity.type
_entity.pdbx_description
1 polymer ?
#
loop_
_entity_poly.entity_id
_entity_poly.type
_entity_poly.pdbx_seq_one_letter_code
_entity_poly.pdbx_strand_id
1 'polypeptide(L)'
;LNNIKLLQELLRQQTLKYEFHIYQLDYECDIRCLVISSTKSILPCDVYVRYESEQEINQITFPHFTKEQIDHIRRYLTYISQQLELDQTINDTSSDINTYIQ
;
A
#
# COMPACT_ATOMS: atom_id res chain seq x y z
N LEU A 1 -20.48 -2.68 -6.29
CA LEU A 1 -19.98 -1.33 -6.70
C LEU A 1 -19.44 -0.50 -5.54
N ASN A 2 -19.97 -0.63 -4.31
CA ASN A 2 -19.56 0.21 -3.18
C ASN A 2 -18.06 0.09 -2.82
N ASN A 3 -17.50 -1.12 -2.86
CA ASN A 3 -16.10 -1.35 -2.47
C ASN A 3 -15.07 -0.65 -3.37
N ILE A 4 -15.32 -0.56 -4.69
CA ILE A 4 -14.44 0.17 -5.60
C ILE A 4 -14.43 1.65 -5.23
N LYS A 5 -15.60 2.22 -4.94
CA LYS A 5 -15.73 3.62 -4.55
C LYS A 5 -15.00 3.91 -3.23
N LEU A 6 -15.17 3.03 -2.23
CA LEU A 6 -14.47 3.14 -0.95
C LEU A 6 -12.94 3.03 -1.13
N LEU A 7 -12.46 2.12 -1.99
CA LEU A 7 -11.04 2.03 -2.31
C LEU A 7 -10.52 3.29 -3.03
N GLN A 8 -11.32 3.90 -3.91
CA GLN A 8 -10.95 5.16 -4.56
C GLN A 8 -10.88 6.31 -3.56
N GLU A 9 -11.81 6.38 -2.60
CA GLU A 9 -11.82 7.35 -1.51
C GLU A 9 -10.59 7.14 -0.60
N LEU A 10 -10.32 5.90 -0.17
CA LEU A 10 -9.12 5.56 0.60
C LEU A 10 -7.83 5.98 -0.12
N LEU A 11 -7.68 5.62 -1.39
CA LEU A 11 -6.45 5.88 -2.14
C LEU A 11 -6.21 7.37 -2.39
N ARG A 12 -7.26 8.19 -2.52
CA ARG A 12 -7.14 9.64 -2.79
C ARG A 12 -7.13 10.50 -1.54
N GLN A 13 -7.99 10.18 -0.60
CA GLN A 13 -8.31 11.02 0.55
C GLN A 13 -7.71 10.45 1.83
N GLN A 14 -7.21 9.21 1.80
CA GLN A 14 -6.70 8.53 2.98
C GLN A 14 -7.74 8.56 4.12
N THR A 15 -9.01 8.38 3.76
CA THR A 15 -10.14 8.37 4.69
C THR A 15 -11.15 7.32 4.26
N LEU A 16 -11.77 6.68 5.23
CA LEU A 16 -12.87 5.73 5.01
C LEU A 16 -14.09 6.15 5.83
N LYS A 17 -15.26 6.17 5.20
CA LYS A 17 -16.51 6.37 5.92
C LYS A 17 -16.94 5.07 6.59
N TYR A 18 -17.01 5.08 7.91
CA TYR A 18 -17.58 3.99 8.69
C TYR A 18 -19.04 4.30 8.99
N GLU A 19 -19.96 3.41 8.59
CA GLU A 19 -21.38 3.55 8.89
C GLU A 19 -21.73 2.80 10.18
N PHE A 20 -22.09 3.54 11.23
CA PHE A 20 -22.82 3.00 12.37
C PHE A 20 -24.32 3.08 12.10
N HIS A 21 -25.12 2.33 12.86
CA HIS A 21 -26.59 2.31 12.73
C HIS A 21 -27.27 3.68 12.89
N ILE A 22 -26.59 4.65 13.52
CA ILE A 22 -27.16 5.95 13.91
C ILE A 22 -26.34 7.15 13.45
N TYR A 23 -25.10 6.96 12.99
CA TYR A 23 -24.25 8.04 12.48
C TYR A 23 -23.14 7.48 11.58
N GLN A 24 -22.52 8.36 10.79
CA GLN A 24 -21.34 8.05 10.00
C GLN A 24 -20.12 8.74 10.61
N LEU A 25 -18.98 8.06 10.58
CA LEU A 25 -17.71 8.60 11.03
C LEU A 25 -16.70 8.54 9.89
N ASP A 26 -15.99 9.63 9.66
CA ASP A 26 -14.82 9.62 8.78
C ASP A 26 -13.62 9.13 9.58
N TYR A 27 -13.03 8.02 9.13
CA TYR A 27 -11.87 7.40 9.74
C TYR A 27 -10.63 7.74 8.92
N GLU A 28 -9.74 8.56 9.50
CA GLU A 28 -8.44 8.90 8.92
C GLU A 28 -7.57 7.65 8.82
N CYS A 29 -6.99 7.45 7.64
CA CYS A 29 -6.13 6.34 7.30
C CYS A 29 -4.74 6.90 6.94
N ASP A 30 -3.68 6.14 7.18
CA ASP A 30 -2.36 6.42 6.58
C ASP A 30 -1.83 5.11 6.01
N ILE A 31 -2.41 4.71 4.88
CA ILE A 31 -2.18 3.40 4.26
C ILE A 31 -1.57 3.57 2.88
N ARG A 32 -0.31 3.16 2.79
CA ARG A 32 0.40 3.00 1.52
C ARG A 32 -0.09 1.76 0.77
N CYS A 33 -0.44 1.93 -0.50
CA CYS A 33 -1.03 0.87 -1.31
C CYS A 33 -0.22 0.62 -2.59
N LEU A 34 0.00 -0.67 -2.90
CA LEU A 34 0.54 -1.12 -4.17
C LEU A 34 -0.56 -1.82 -4.97
N VAL A 35 -0.90 -1.30 -6.15
CA VAL A 35 -1.94 -1.87 -7.02
C VAL A 35 -1.30 -2.66 -8.14
N ILE A 36 -1.53 -3.98 -8.15
CA ILE A 36 -1.12 -4.88 -9.23
C ILE A 36 -2.37 -5.27 -10.01
N SER A 37 -2.36 -5.05 -11.32
CA SER A 37 -3.50 -5.33 -12.19
C SER A 37 -3.02 -5.89 -13.53
N SER A 38 -3.78 -6.83 -14.10
CA SER A 38 -3.47 -7.43 -15.40
C SER A 38 -3.69 -6.45 -16.56
N THR A 39 -4.63 -5.52 -16.39
CA THR A 39 -4.92 -4.44 -17.33
C THR A 39 -4.76 -3.10 -16.63
N LYS A 40 -4.93 -1.99 -17.35
CA LYS A 40 -4.96 -0.65 -16.72
C LYS A 40 -6.00 -0.60 -15.59
N SER A 41 -5.54 -0.31 -14.38
CA SER A 41 -6.40 -0.19 -13.20
C SER A 41 -7.36 1.00 -13.33
N ILE A 42 -8.57 0.83 -12.78
CA ILE A 42 -9.55 1.92 -12.58
C ILE A 42 -9.35 2.65 -11.24
N LEU A 43 -8.54 2.07 -10.35
CA LEU A 43 -8.18 2.71 -9.09
C LEU A 43 -7.16 3.84 -9.35
N PRO A 44 -7.28 4.97 -8.64
CA PRO A 44 -6.31 6.04 -8.72
C PRO A 44 -4.95 5.56 -8.19
N CYS A 45 -3.88 5.90 -8.91
CA CYS A 45 -2.51 5.59 -8.53
C CYS A 45 -1.63 6.80 -8.91
N ASP A 46 -0.72 7.20 -8.03
CA ASP A 46 0.18 8.34 -8.28
C ASP A 46 1.26 8.00 -9.31
N VAL A 47 1.70 6.73 -9.31
CA VAL A 47 2.68 6.20 -10.25
C VAL A 47 2.09 4.97 -10.92
N TYR A 48 2.07 4.96 -12.25
CA TYR A 48 1.63 3.83 -13.06
C TYR A 48 2.79 3.26 -13.85
N VAL A 49 3.11 1.99 -13.59
CA VAL A 49 4.15 1.24 -14.29
C VAL A 49 3.47 0.23 -15.21
N ARG A 50 3.46 0.52 -16.51
CA ARG A 50 2.90 -0.39 -17.51
C ARG A 50 3.85 -1.56 -17.73
N TYR A 51 3.31 -2.78 -17.69
CA TYR A 51 4.02 -3.95 -18.20
C TYR A 51 3.84 -4.05 -19.72
N GLU A 52 4.94 -4.01 -20.46
CA GLU A 52 4.98 -4.30 -21.89
C GLU A 52 5.77 -5.59 -22.07
N SER A 53 5.07 -6.67 -22.41
CA SER A 53 5.70 -7.93 -22.78
C SER A 53 5.99 -7.87 -24.28
N GLU A 54 7.26 -7.86 -24.66
CA GLU A 54 7.68 -7.98 -26.07
C GLU A 54 7.71 -9.44 -26.56
N GLN A 55 7.48 -10.44 -25.68
CA GLN A 55 7.60 -11.87 -26.01
C GLN A 55 6.54 -12.73 -25.32
N GLU A 56 5.92 -13.64 -26.08
CA GLU A 56 5.00 -14.67 -25.59
C GLU A 56 5.65 -15.49 -24.46
N ILE A 57 5.08 -15.40 -23.27
CA ILE A 57 5.68 -15.83 -22.00
C ILE A 57 5.46 -17.34 -21.83
N ASN A 58 6.40 -18.17 -22.29
CA ASN A 58 6.43 -19.61 -21.98
C ASN A 58 7.24 -19.96 -20.71
N GLN A 59 7.84 -18.96 -20.04
CA GLN A 59 8.60 -19.12 -18.80
C GLN A 59 8.33 -17.93 -17.89
N ILE A 60 8.38 -18.11 -16.56
CA ILE A 60 8.25 -17.02 -15.58
C ILE A 60 9.47 -16.11 -15.72
N THR A 61 9.43 -15.23 -16.71
CA THR A 61 10.46 -14.23 -16.95
C THR A 61 10.08 -13.01 -16.15
N PHE A 62 10.91 -12.66 -15.15
CA PHE A 62 10.74 -11.40 -14.44
C PHE A 62 10.73 -10.25 -15.46
N PRO A 63 9.78 -9.32 -15.34
CA PRO A 63 9.64 -8.21 -16.28
C PRO A 63 10.94 -7.40 -16.42
N HIS A 64 11.28 -7.03 -17.66
CA HIS A 64 12.31 -6.03 -17.94
C HIS A 64 11.79 -4.64 -17.55
N PHE A 65 11.85 -4.34 -16.25
CA PHE A 65 11.55 -3.00 -15.76
C PHE A 65 12.66 -2.02 -16.16
N THR A 66 12.28 -0.79 -16.52
CA THR A 66 13.26 0.27 -16.69
C THR A 66 13.93 0.58 -15.36
N LYS A 67 15.16 1.12 -15.39
CA LYS A 67 15.88 1.50 -14.17
C LYS A 67 15.04 2.42 -13.27
N GLU A 68 14.31 3.36 -13.86
CA GLU A 68 13.41 4.27 -13.16
C GLU A 68 12.26 3.54 -12.45
N GLN A 69 11.61 2.59 -13.13
CA GLN A 69 10.54 1.78 -12.54
C GLN A 69 11.05 0.92 -11.39
N ILE A 70 12.23 0.32 -11.55
CA ILE A 70 12.88 -0.43 -10.47
C ILE A 70 13.19 0.49 -9.28
N ASP A 71 13.66 1.70 -9.54
CA ASP A 71 13.98 2.66 -8.47
C ASP A 71 12.72 3.14 -7.74
N HIS A 72 11.58 3.31 -8.43
CA HIS A 72 10.29 3.58 -7.78
C HIS A 72 9.83 2.41 -6.90
N ILE A 73 9.91 1.18 -7.40
CA ILE A 73 9.58 -0.02 -6.63
C ILE A 73 10.49 -0.13 -5.40
N ARG A 74 11.80 0.04 -5.58
CA ARG A 74 12.78 0.00 -4.48
C ARG A 74 12.49 1.07 -3.44
N ARG A 75 12.26 2.33 -3.85
CA ARG A 75 11.94 3.41 -2.91
C ARG A 75 10.70 3.09 -2.07
N TYR A 76 9.64 2.59 -2.72
CA TYR A 76 8.44 2.16 -2.02
C TYR A 76 8.74 1.05 -1.01
N LEU A 77 9.42 -0.01 -1.44
CA LEU A 77 9.74 -1.16 -0.58
C LEU A 77 10.68 -0.76 0.58
N THR A 78 11.73 0.01 0.31
CA THR A 78 12.66 0.50 1.33
C THR A 78 11.93 1.37 2.37
N TYR A 79 11.06 2.27 1.91
CA TYR A 79 10.28 3.09 2.82
C TYR A 79 9.39 2.21 3.72
N ILE A 80 8.69 1.23 3.16
CA ILE A 80 7.85 0.30 3.93
C ILE A 80 8.68 -0.51 4.92
N SER A 81 9.84 -1.02 4.51
CA SER A 81 10.75 -1.74 5.40
C SER A 81 11.18 -0.89 6.60
N GLN A 82 11.57 0.37 6.37
CA GLN A 82 11.97 1.28 7.45
C GLN A 82 10.85 1.56 8.45
N GLN A 83 9.62 1.71 7.97
CA GLN A 83 8.47 1.93 8.84
C GLN A 83 8.16 0.70 9.69
N LEU A 84 8.23 -0.50 9.10
CA LEU A 84 8.04 -1.75 9.83
C LEU A 84 9.11 -1.93 10.92
N GLU A 85 10.36 -1.58 10.65
CA GLU A 85 11.44 -1.62 11.65
C GLU A 85 11.19 -0.63 12.81
N LEU A 86 10.70 0.57 12.51
CA LEU A 86 10.32 1.55 13.53
C LEU A 86 9.15 1.06 14.39
N ASP A 87 8.10 0.51 13.77
CA ASP A 87 6.94 -0.02 14.47
C ASP A 87 7.31 -1.22 15.36
N GLN A 88 8.21 -2.09 14.91
CA GLN A 88 8.75 -3.19 15.73
C GLN A 88 9.53 -2.66 16.93
N THR A 89 10.42 -1.68 16.72
CA THR A 89 11.20 -1.07 17.81
C THR A 89 10.31 -0.41 18.86
N ILE A 90 9.23 0.26 18.43
CA ILE A 90 8.24 0.88 19.32
C ILE A 90 7.47 -0.19 20.12
N ASN A 91 7.09 -1.29 19.48
CA ASN A 91 6.39 -2.38 20.16
C ASN A 91 7.27 -3.08 21.19
N ASP A 92 8.54 -3.34 20.85
CA ASP A 92 9.49 -3.99 21.75
C ASP A 92 9.76 -3.09 22.99
N THR A 93 10.03 -1.81 22.78
CA THR A 93 10.23 -0.84 23.88
C THR A 93 8.98 -0.65 24.75
N SER A 94 7.78 -0.69 24.16
CA SER A 94 6.51 -0.63 24.91
C SER A 94 6.27 -1.89 25.75
N SER A 95 6.73 -3.05 25.29
CA SER A 95 6.64 -4.30 26.04
C SER A 95 7.60 -4.32 27.25
N ASP A 96 8.81 -3.74 27.08
CA ASP A 96 9.78 -3.61 28.15
C ASP A 96 9.28 -2.65 29.26
N ILE A 97 8.74 -1.48 28.89
CA ILE A 97 8.22 -0.50 29.87
C ILE A 97 7.09 -1.08 30.72
N ASN A 98 6.19 -1.87 30.12
CA ASN A 98 5.08 -2.50 30.85
C ASN A 98 5.54 -3.62 31.79
N THR A 99 6.71 -4.22 31.54
CA THR A 99 7.31 -5.24 32.41
C THR A 99 8.00 -4.63 33.64
N TYR A 100 8.43 -3.36 33.56
CA TYR A 100 9.08 -2.64 34.68
C TYR A 100 8.13 -1.89 35.62
N ILE A 101 6.83 -1.84 35.34
CA ILE A 101 5.82 -1.12 36.15
C ILE A 101 4.95 -2.09 37.02
N GLN A 102 5.17 -3.40 36.96
CA GLN A 102 4.57 -4.39 37.87
C GLN A 102 5.51 -4.74 39.04
#